data_AF-A0A383CAW4-F1
#
_entry.id   AF-A0A383CAW4-F1
#
_cell.length_a   1.000
_cell.length_b   1.000
_cell.length_c   1.000
_cell.angle_alpha   90.00
_cell.angle_beta   90.00
_cell.angle_gamma   90.00
#
_symmetry.space_group_name_H-M   'P 1'
#
loop_
_entity.id
_entity.type
_entity.pdbx_description
1 polymer ?
#
loop_
_entity_poly.entity_id
_entity_poly.type
_entity_poly.pdbx_seq_one_letter_code
_entity_poly.pdbx_strand_id
1 'polypeptide(L)'
;MVVLICSGVSYPVFAAERPLEVSTETIVAENGIVRILLSLKNPSREPLYNVHPMFHFHHTMAMMPKIMRLEPGQGITMENTDHPPVVRDGRYPLVAMVQYQKNKQKGKYLSQIHTDSFYYNDPVESVIEGKIDSVAEEGVSLLKVWLRNTSSSFKNVRLMLLLPPGLIAEKFQG
;
A
#
# COMPACT_ATOMS: atom_id res chain seq x y z
N MET A 1 -19.46 50.92 -22.26
CA MET A 1 -19.14 49.93 -21.20
C MET A 1 -19.82 48.63 -21.58
N VAL A 2 -19.06 47.66 -22.10
CA VAL A 2 -19.60 46.35 -22.50
C VAL A 2 -19.38 45.41 -21.33
N VAL A 3 -20.47 44.94 -20.73
CA VAL A 3 -20.43 43.91 -19.68
C VAL A 3 -20.50 42.56 -20.36
N LEU A 4 -19.37 41.85 -20.41
CA LEU A 4 -19.32 40.44 -20.80
C LEU A 4 -19.78 39.61 -19.59
N ILE A 5 -20.95 38.99 -19.69
CA ILE A 5 -21.41 37.99 -18.71
C ILE A 5 -20.87 36.64 -19.19
N CYS A 6 -19.73 36.21 -18.63
CA CYS A 6 -19.24 34.84 -18.79
C CYS A 6 -20.12 33.91 -17.96
N SER A 7 -21.17 33.35 -18.56
CA SER A 7 -21.92 32.23 -17.99
C SER A 7 -21.00 31.00 -17.97
N GLY A 8 -20.41 30.71 -16.81
CA GLY A 8 -19.63 29.50 -16.57
C GLY A 8 -20.53 28.28 -16.67
N VAL A 9 -20.45 27.56 -17.80
CA VAL A 9 -21.03 26.23 -17.93
C VAL A 9 -20.16 25.28 -17.12
N SER A 10 -20.62 24.92 -15.92
CA SER A 10 -20.04 23.80 -15.17
C SER A 10 -20.38 22.51 -15.90
N TYR A 11 -19.44 21.98 -16.66
CA TYR A 11 -19.54 20.61 -17.17
C TYR A 11 -19.42 19.65 -16.00
N PRO A 12 -20.37 18.73 -15.78
CA PRO A 12 -20.16 17.65 -14.84
C PRO A 12 -18.97 16.83 -15.35
N VAL A 13 -17.87 16.84 -14.61
CA VAL A 13 -16.77 15.91 -14.80
C VAL A 13 -17.32 14.54 -14.42
N PHE A 14 -17.80 13.79 -15.40
CA PHE A 14 -18.13 12.39 -15.19
C PHE A 14 -16.86 11.68 -14.74
N ALA A 15 -16.87 11.13 -13.52
CA ALA A 15 -15.86 10.18 -13.09
C ALA A 15 -15.74 9.13 -14.21
N ALA A 16 -14.52 8.92 -14.71
CA ALA A 16 -14.25 7.91 -15.72
C ALA A 16 -14.96 6.61 -15.31
N GLU A 17 -15.76 6.04 -16.22
CA GLU A 17 -16.44 4.76 -15.96
C GLU A 17 -15.44 3.80 -15.32
N ARG A 18 -15.80 3.22 -14.18
CA ARG A 18 -15.07 2.12 -13.56
C ARG A 18 -15.70 0.83 -14.09
N PRO A 19 -15.26 0.30 -15.24
CA PRO A 19 -15.89 -0.87 -15.84
C PRO A 19 -15.73 -2.11 -14.97
N LEU A 20 -14.75 -2.11 -14.06
CA LEU A 20 -14.50 -3.18 -13.11
C LEU A 20 -14.28 -2.60 -11.71
N GLU A 21 -15.06 -3.08 -10.75
CA GLU A 21 -14.81 -2.89 -9.33
C GLU A 21 -13.87 -4.00 -8.85
N VAL A 22 -12.82 -3.60 -8.13
CA VAL A 22 -11.81 -4.51 -7.58
C VAL A 22 -11.70 -4.17 -6.10
N SER A 23 -11.80 -5.19 -5.24
CA SER A 23 -11.55 -5.06 -3.82
C SER A 23 -10.82 -6.28 -3.28
N THR A 24 -10.16 -6.08 -2.15
CA THR A 24 -9.42 -7.13 -1.45
C THR A 24 -9.90 -7.21 -0.02
N GLU A 25 -9.93 -8.42 0.51
CA GLU A 25 -10.07 -8.68 1.94
C GLU A 25 -8.96 -9.63 2.33
N THR A 26 -8.28 -9.34 3.44
CA THR A 26 -7.15 -10.14 3.90
C THR A 26 -7.43 -10.69 5.29
N ILE A 27 -7.25 -12.00 5.42
CA ILE A 27 -7.32 -12.71 6.69
C ILE A 27 -5.90 -13.16 7.03
N VAL A 28 -5.43 -12.81 8.22
CA VAL A 28 -4.10 -13.22 8.70
C VAL A 28 -4.28 -14.03 9.97
N ALA A 29 -3.76 -15.25 9.99
CA ALA A 29 -3.73 -16.10 11.16
C ALA A 29 -2.58 -15.69 12.10
N GLU A 30 -2.66 -16.09 13.38
CA GLU A 30 -1.64 -15.79 14.40
C GLU A 30 -0.24 -16.31 14.05
N ASN A 31 -0.15 -17.38 13.26
CA ASN A 31 1.12 -17.93 12.78
C ASN A 31 1.65 -17.25 11.50
N GLY A 32 1.00 -16.16 11.07
CA GLY A 32 1.39 -15.39 9.90
C GLY A 32 0.91 -15.96 8.57
N ILE A 33 0.14 -17.05 8.54
CA ILE A 33 -0.48 -17.52 7.30
C ILE A 33 -1.50 -16.47 6.84
N VAL A 34 -1.33 -15.98 5.63
CA VAL A 34 -2.23 -14.98 5.02
C VAL A 34 -3.21 -15.70 4.07
N ARG A 35 -4.41 -15.15 3.93
CA ARG A 35 -5.38 -15.53 2.91
C ARG A 35 -5.93 -14.25 2.32
N ILE A 36 -5.80 -14.10 1.01
CA ILE A 36 -6.20 -12.87 0.31
C ILE A 36 -7.39 -13.21 -0.59
N LEU A 37 -8.52 -12.57 -0.35
CA LEU A 37 -9.73 -12.68 -1.16
C LEU A 37 -9.78 -11.53 -2.15
N LEU A 38 -9.69 -11.82 -3.45
CA LEU A 38 -9.94 -10.87 -4.53
C LEU A 38 -11.41 -10.87 -4.90
N SER A 39 -12.09 -9.74 -4.80
CA SER A 39 -13.43 -9.59 -5.35
C SER A 39 -13.40 -8.71 -6.60
N LEU A 40 -13.98 -9.22 -7.68
CA LEU A 40 -14.13 -8.55 -8.95
C LEU A 40 -15.60 -8.44 -9.28
N LYS A 41 -16.09 -7.23 -9.59
CA LYS A 41 -17.47 -7.01 -9.97
C LYS A 41 -17.53 -6.16 -11.23
N ASN A 42 -18.38 -6.54 -12.17
CA ASN A 42 -18.67 -5.75 -13.35
C ASN A 42 -19.92 -4.90 -13.09
N PRO A 43 -19.82 -3.64 -12.64
CA PRO A 43 -20.99 -2.77 -12.47
C PRO A 43 -21.51 -2.21 -13.80
N SER A 44 -20.79 -2.43 -14.91
CA SER A 44 -21.15 -1.86 -16.20
C SER A 44 -22.31 -2.61 -16.86
N ARG A 45 -22.88 -2.02 -17.92
CA ARG A 45 -23.96 -2.62 -18.71
C ARG A 45 -23.48 -3.60 -19.76
N GLU A 46 -22.17 -3.72 -19.96
CA GLU A 46 -21.56 -4.56 -20.99
C GLU A 46 -20.71 -5.67 -20.35
N PRO A 47 -20.61 -6.86 -20.98
CA PRO A 47 -19.74 -7.91 -20.48
C PRO A 47 -18.26 -7.53 -20.63
N LEU A 48 -17.45 -7.96 -19.66
CA LEU A 48 -15.99 -7.93 -19.75
C LEU A 48 -15.46 -9.30 -20.17
N TYR A 49 -14.36 -9.32 -20.89
CA TYR A 49 -13.75 -10.53 -21.45
C TYR A 49 -12.31 -10.69 -21.01
N ASN A 50 -11.86 -11.94 -20.94
CA ASN A 50 -10.48 -12.32 -20.65
C ASN A 50 -9.92 -11.61 -19.40
N VAL A 51 -10.75 -11.50 -18.35
CA VAL A 51 -10.40 -10.86 -17.08
C VAL A 51 -9.35 -11.73 -16.39
N HIS A 52 -8.13 -11.21 -16.25
CA HIS A 52 -6.98 -11.96 -15.76
C HIS A 52 -6.31 -11.19 -14.62
N PRO A 53 -6.54 -11.60 -13.38
CA PRO A 53 -5.94 -10.96 -12.22
C PRO A 53 -4.55 -11.50 -11.93
N MET A 54 -3.73 -10.64 -11.37
CA MET A 54 -2.41 -10.93 -10.85
C MET A 54 -2.26 -10.24 -9.51
N PHE A 55 -1.78 -10.99 -8.53
CA PHE A 55 -1.39 -10.45 -7.23
C PHE A 55 0.10 -10.20 -7.17
N HIS A 56 0.47 -9.13 -6.48
CA HIS A 56 1.80 -8.94 -5.96
C HIS A 56 1.70 -8.69 -4.45
N PHE A 57 2.27 -9.61 -3.68
CA PHE A 57 2.31 -9.55 -2.22
C PHE A 57 3.61 -10.15 -1.70
N HIS A 58 4.31 -9.46 -0.80
CA HIS A 58 5.47 -9.99 -0.06
C HIS A 58 6.51 -10.73 -0.94
N HIS A 59 6.80 -10.16 -2.12
CA HIS A 59 7.72 -10.71 -3.13
C HIS A 59 7.22 -11.92 -3.92
N THR A 60 5.97 -12.35 -3.75
CA THR A 60 5.33 -13.32 -4.65
C THR A 60 4.46 -12.60 -5.68
N MET A 61 4.52 -13.11 -6.90
CA MET A 61 3.59 -12.75 -7.98
C MET A 61 2.75 -13.97 -8.28
N ALA A 62 1.45 -13.91 -8.02
CA ALA A 62 0.52 -15.01 -8.26
C ALA A 62 -0.44 -14.64 -9.38
N MET A 63 -0.38 -15.39 -10.48
CA MET A 63 -1.36 -15.28 -11.57
C MET A 63 -2.62 -16.05 -11.17
N MET A 64 -3.75 -15.38 -11.14
CA MET A 64 -5.04 -16.01 -10.84
C MET A 64 -5.64 -16.62 -12.11
N PRO A 65 -6.54 -17.61 -12.00
CA PRO A 65 -7.25 -18.14 -13.15
C PRO A 65 -7.92 -17.04 -13.99
N LYS A 66 -7.80 -17.14 -15.31
CA LYS A 66 -8.46 -16.23 -16.24
C LYS A 66 -9.97 -16.49 -16.27
N ILE A 67 -10.75 -15.44 -16.11
CA ILE A 67 -12.20 -15.44 -16.28
C ILE A 67 -12.49 -15.04 -17.72
N MET A 68 -13.00 -15.99 -18.52
CA MET A 68 -13.24 -15.76 -19.95
C MET A 68 -14.27 -14.66 -20.21
N ARG A 69 -15.28 -14.56 -19.36
CA ARG A 69 -16.35 -13.57 -19.44
C ARG A 69 -16.93 -13.25 -18.07
N LEU A 70 -17.12 -11.98 -17.76
CA LEU A 70 -17.79 -11.47 -16.56
C LEU A 70 -19.00 -10.63 -17.00
N GLU A 71 -20.21 -11.13 -16.75
CA GLU A 71 -21.45 -10.50 -17.21
C GLU A 71 -21.78 -9.21 -16.45
N PRO A 72 -22.63 -8.32 -17.00
CA PRO A 72 -23.16 -7.16 -16.29
C PRO A 72 -23.75 -7.54 -14.93
N GLY A 73 -23.33 -6.85 -13.86
CA GLY A 73 -23.75 -7.10 -12.49
C GLY A 73 -23.10 -8.32 -11.82
N GLN A 74 -22.36 -9.15 -12.55
CA GLN A 74 -21.73 -10.34 -12.00
C GLN A 74 -20.53 -9.97 -11.12
N GLY A 75 -20.47 -10.60 -9.95
CA GLY A 75 -19.32 -10.59 -9.05
C GLY A 75 -18.69 -11.99 -8.96
N ILE A 76 -17.38 -12.04 -8.78
CA ILE A 76 -16.64 -13.25 -8.47
C ILE A 76 -15.60 -12.96 -7.40
N THR A 77 -15.45 -13.89 -6.47
CA THR A 77 -14.40 -13.85 -5.45
C THR A 77 -13.45 -15.01 -5.64
N MET A 78 -12.15 -14.75 -5.61
CA MET A 78 -11.09 -15.75 -5.73
C MET A 78 -10.16 -15.64 -4.54
N GLU A 79 -9.64 -16.78 -4.10
CA GLU A 79 -8.74 -16.86 -2.96
C GLU A 79 -7.30 -17.10 -3.43
N ASN A 80 -6.36 -16.32 -2.89
CA ASN A 80 -4.92 -16.55 -3.03
C ASN A 80 -4.32 -16.87 -1.64
N THR A 81 -3.70 -18.04 -1.54
CA THR A 81 -2.94 -18.50 -0.39
C THR A 81 -1.48 -18.83 -0.74
N ASP A 82 -1.08 -18.58 -1.99
CA ASP A 82 0.26 -18.91 -2.52
C ASP A 82 1.24 -17.76 -2.26
N HIS A 83 1.56 -17.59 -0.98
CA HIS A 83 2.57 -16.65 -0.52
C HIS A 83 3.16 -17.13 0.80
N PRO A 84 4.42 -16.76 1.12
CA PRO A 84 5.01 -17.11 2.39
C PRO A 84 4.21 -16.49 3.55
N PRO A 85 4.26 -17.10 4.75
CA PRO A 85 3.74 -16.47 5.95
C PRO A 85 4.42 -15.12 6.20
N VAL A 86 3.65 -14.16 6.71
CA VAL A 86 4.22 -12.92 7.26
C VAL A 86 4.84 -13.23 8.61
N VAL A 87 6.03 -12.69 8.84
CA VAL A 87 6.82 -13.02 10.05
C VAL A 87 7.12 -11.80 10.91
N ARG A 88 6.79 -10.59 10.46
CA ARG A 88 7.16 -9.34 11.13
C ARG A 88 5.94 -8.47 11.37
N ASP A 89 5.93 -7.77 12.49
CA ASP A 89 4.76 -6.97 12.83
C ASP A 89 4.70 -5.70 11.99
N GLY A 90 3.48 -5.32 11.60
CA GLY A 90 3.22 -4.05 10.94
C GLY A 90 2.38 -4.15 9.68
N ARG A 91 2.49 -3.10 8.86
CA ARG A 91 1.64 -2.90 7.68
C ARG A 91 2.27 -3.54 6.46
N TYR A 92 1.50 -4.42 5.82
CA TYR A 92 1.88 -5.12 4.61
C TYR A 92 1.13 -4.56 3.40
N PRO A 93 1.84 -4.03 2.38
CA PRO A 93 1.22 -3.56 1.16
C PRO A 93 0.75 -4.74 0.29
N LEU A 94 -0.37 -4.54 -0.38
CA LEU A 94 -0.98 -5.47 -1.32
C LEU A 94 -1.27 -4.76 -2.62
N VAL A 95 -0.93 -5.38 -3.74
CA VAL A 95 -1.27 -4.88 -5.07
C VAL A 95 -1.95 -5.98 -5.88
N ALA A 96 -3.11 -5.67 -6.43
CA ALA A 96 -3.79 -6.49 -7.42
C ALA A 96 -3.83 -5.74 -8.74
N MET A 97 -3.33 -6.38 -9.80
CA MET A 97 -3.46 -5.88 -11.16
C MET A 97 -4.44 -6.77 -11.91
N VAL A 98 -5.42 -6.17 -12.58
CA VAL A 98 -6.38 -6.91 -13.39
C VAL A 98 -6.33 -6.42 -14.82
N GLN A 99 -6.08 -7.35 -15.74
CA GLN A 99 -6.16 -7.09 -17.17
C GLN A 99 -7.50 -7.59 -17.71
N TYR A 100 -8.16 -6.83 -18.58
CA TYR A 100 -9.43 -7.24 -19.19
C TYR A 100 -9.66 -6.55 -20.54
N GLN A 101 -10.64 -7.04 -21.29
CA GLN A 101 -11.08 -6.45 -22.55
C GLN A 101 -12.57 -6.10 -22.48
N LYS A 102 -12.96 -4.94 -23.01
CA LYS A 102 -14.38 -4.59 -23.21
C LYS A 102 -15.01 -5.27 -24.43
N ASN A 103 -14.20 -5.77 -25.37
CA ASN A 103 -14.67 -6.43 -26.60
C ASN A 103 -13.95 -7.77 -26.82
N LYS A 104 -14.74 -8.83 -27.08
CA LYS A 104 -14.31 -10.24 -27.21
C LYS A 104 -13.29 -10.49 -28.33
N GLN A 105 -13.36 -9.78 -29.46
CA GLN A 105 -12.68 -10.21 -30.70
C GLN A 105 -11.41 -9.40 -31.04
N LYS A 106 -11.37 -8.09 -30.71
CA LYS A 106 -10.25 -7.18 -31.06
C LYS A 106 -10.06 -6.04 -30.05
N GLY A 107 -10.37 -6.27 -28.78
CA GLY A 107 -10.23 -5.23 -27.74
C GLY A 107 -8.78 -5.02 -27.32
N LYS A 108 -8.37 -3.75 -27.15
CA LYS A 108 -7.15 -3.42 -26.38
C LYS A 108 -7.33 -3.93 -24.94
N TYR A 109 -6.31 -4.57 -24.39
CA TYR A 109 -6.29 -4.90 -22.97
C TYR A 109 -6.21 -3.61 -22.15
N LEU A 110 -7.14 -3.48 -21.22
CA LEU A 110 -7.13 -2.45 -20.19
C LEU A 110 -6.55 -3.07 -18.92
N SER A 111 -5.75 -2.29 -18.21
CA SER A 111 -5.18 -2.69 -16.92
C SER A 111 -5.75 -1.79 -15.84
N GLN A 112 -6.17 -2.40 -14.73
CA GLN A 112 -6.56 -1.70 -13.52
C GLN A 112 -5.68 -2.17 -12.38
N ILE A 113 -5.20 -1.21 -11.58
CA ILE A 113 -4.39 -1.48 -10.39
C ILE A 113 -5.25 -1.12 -9.18
N HIS A 114 -5.34 -2.06 -8.25
CA HIS A 114 -5.91 -1.89 -6.93
C HIS A 114 -4.79 -2.04 -5.91
N THR A 115 -4.66 -1.06 -5.03
CA THR A 115 -3.66 -1.05 -3.96
C THR A 115 -4.38 -1.06 -2.62
N ASP A 116 -3.94 -1.94 -1.74
CA ASP A 116 -4.48 -2.08 -0.39
C ASP A 116 -3.35 -2.40 0.59
N SER A 117 -3.70 -2.61 1.84
CA SER A 117 -2.78 -3.06 2.86
C SER A 117 -3.52 -3.68 4.03
N PHE A 118 -2.86 -4.58 4.73
CA PHE A 118 -3.36 -5.13 5.98
C PHE A 118 -2.28 -5.05 7.06
N TYR A 119 -2.68 -5.27 8.31
CA TYR A 119 -1.77 -5.34 9.45
C TYR A 119 -1.60 -6.79 9.88
N TYR A 120 -0.36 -7.17 10.20
CA TYR A 120 -0.08 -8.38 10.95
C TYR A 120 0.44 -7.97 12.31
N ASN A 121 -0.28 -8.38 13.35
CA ASN A 121 -0.24 -7.79 14.69
C ASN A 121 -0.64 -6.29 14.69
N ASP A 122 -1.01 -5.78 15.87
CA ASP A 122 -1.60 -4.45 16.05
C ASP A 122 -0.75 -3.33 15.40
N PRO A 123 -1.29 -2.15 15.01
CA PRO A 123 -0.49 -1.05 14.50
C PRO A 123 0.52 -0.68 15.57
N VAL A 124 1.75 -1.14 15.40
CA VAL A 124 2.68 -1.20 16.52
C VAL A 124 2.97 0.22 17.00
N GLU A 125 2.53 0.55 18.21
CA GLU A 125 3.02 1.73 18.91
C GLU A 125 4.54 1.61 18.95
N SER A 126 5.25 2.63 18.48
CA SER A 126 6.70 2.62 18.51
C SER A 126 7.13 2.71 19.98
N VAL A 127 7.39 1.58 20.62
CA VAL A 127 8.04 1.56 21.93
C VAL A 127 9.53 1.72 21.69
N ILE A 128 10.01 2.95 21.83
CA ILE A 128 11.43 3.27 21.80
C ILE A 128 11.86 3.46 23.25
N GLU A 129 12.68 2.54 23.74
CA GLU A 129 13.37 2.73 25.00
C GLU A 129 14.64 3.52 24.76
N GLY A 130 14.95 4.45 25.65
CA GLY A 130 16.16 5.25 25.50
C GLY A 130 16.68 5.82 26.80
N LYS A 131 17.99 6.13 26.78
CA LYS A 131 18.69 6.78 27.87
C LYS A 131 19.63 7.84 27.30
N ILE A 132 19.66 8.99 27.96
CA ILE A 132 20.62 10.05 27.66
C ILE A 132 21.50 10.21 28.90
N ASP A 133 22.79 10.03 28.72
CA ASP A 133 23.79 10.26 29.74
C ASP A 133 24.76 11.36 29.27
N SER A 134 25.13 12.25 30.19
CA SER A 134 26.18 13.25 29.97
C SER A 134 27.35 12.96 30.88
N VAL A 135 28.56 12.90 30.33
CA VAL A 135 29.80 12.82 31.11
C VAL A 135 30.67 14.01 30.74
N ALA A 136 31.10 14.76 31.75
CA ALA A 136 32.09 15.82 31.59
C ALA A 136 33.45 15.26 32.04
N GLU A 137 34.37 15.12 31.10
CA GLU A 137 35.78 14.77 31.34
C GLU A 137 36.65 16.00 31.05
N GLU A 138 37.89 16.02 31.54
CA GLU A 138 38.78 17.17 31.34
C GLU A 138 38.96 17.48 29.85
N GLY A 139 38.40 18.61 29.42
CA GLY A 139 38.48 19.11 28.03
C GLY A 139 37.44 18.54 27.07
N VAL A 140 36.56 17.61 27.47
CA VAL A 140 35.55 17.02 26.59
C VAL A 140 34.20 16.86 27.29
N SER A 141 33.13 17.32 26.64
CA SER A 141 31.75 17.01 27.04
C SER A 141 31.22 15.91 26.14
N LEU A 142 30.90 14.75 26.73
CA LEU A 142 30.40 13.59 26.00
C LEU A 142 28.91 13.37 26.29
N LEU A 143 28.10 13.40 25.22
CA LEU A 143 26.69 13.02 25.27
C LEU A 143 26.54 11.60 24.71
N LYS A 144 26.10 10.65 25.53
CA LYS A 144 25.79 9.28 25.11
C LYS A 144 24.29 9.12 25.01
N VAL A 145 23.81 8.83 23.80
CA VAL A 145 22.40 8.55 23.53
C VAL A 145 22.26 7.07 23.19
N TRP A 146 21.52 6.35 24.02
CA TRP A 146 21.15 4.96 23.78
C TRP A 146 19.70 4.94 23.34
N LEU A 147 19.43 4.36 22.18
CA LEU A 147 18.07 4.12 21.68
C LEU A 147 17.96 2.65 21.30
N ARG A 148 16.88 2.02 21.73
CA ARG A 148 16.54 0.66 21.34
C ARG A 148 15.10 0.66 20.84
N ASN A 149 14.93 0.27 19.58
CA ASN A 149 13.61 -0.10 19.10
C ASN A 149 13.29 -1.50 19.66
N THR A 150 12.43 -1.57 20.68
CA THR A 150 11.97 -2.85 21.26
C THR A 150 10.70 -3.36 20.59
N SER A 151 10.17 -2.61 19.62
CA SER A 151 9.07 -3.05 18.78
C SER A 151 9.54 -4.10 17.76
N SER A 152 8.67 -5.06 17.52
CA SER A 152 8.72 -6.05 16.43
C SER A 152 8.49 -5.44 15.03
N SER A 153 8.25 -4.13 14.93
CA SER A 153 7.93 -3.43 13.68
C SER A 153 9.14 -2.88 12.93
N PHE A 154 9.04 -2.87 11.59
CA PHE A 154 10.02 -2.32 10.65
C PHE A 154 10.03 -0.78 10.60
N LYS A 155 10.09 -0.12 11.76
CA LYS A 155 10.20 1.34 11.83
C LYS A 155 11.67 1.74 12.00
N ASN A 156 12.15 2.57 11.08
CA ASN A 156 13.46 3.19 11.19
C ASN A 156 13.42 4.24 12.32
N VAL A 157 14.35 4.15 13.26
CA VAL A 157 14.56 5.22 14.25
C VAL A 157 15.48 6.26 13.64
N ARG A 158 15.02 7.50 13.52
CA ARG A 158 15.84 8.62 13.03
C ARG A 158 16.16 9.56 14.19
N LEU A 159 17.44 9.74 14.48
CA LEU A 159 17.93 10.74 15.42
C LEU A 159 18.22 12.04 14.66
N MET A 160 17.84 13.18 15.24
CA MET A 160 18.23 14.51 14.76
C MET A 160 18.82 15.29 15.93
N LEU A 161 20.08 15.71 15.80
CA LEU A 161 20.75 16.58 16.77
C LEU A 161 20.69 18.03 16.29
N LEU A 162 20.12 18.90 17.11
CA LEU A 162 20.06 20.34 16.85
C LEU A 162 21.17 21.04 17.64
N LEU A 163 22.09 21.70 16.94
CA LEU A 163 23.21 22.42 17.55
C LEU A 163 22.94 23.93 17.59
N PRO A 164 23.36 24.63 18.67
CA PRO A 164 23.40 26.08 18.71
C PRO A 164 24.25 26.68 17.57
N PRO A 165 23.96 27.93 17.14
CA PRO A 165 24.79 28.65 16.18
C PRO A 165 26.25 28.73 16.65
N GLY A 166 27.20 28.43 15.76
CA GLY A 166 28.64 28.46 16.06
C GLY A 166 29.26 27.10 16.42
N LEU A 167 28.46 26.05 16.61
CA LEU A 167 28.94 24.68 16.73
C LEU A 167 28.79 23.94 15.41
N ILE A 168 29.87 23.29 14.96
CA ILE A 168 29.92 22.51 13.73
C ILE A 168 30.07 21.04 14.11
N ALA A 169 29.21 20.18 13.57
CA ALA A 169 29.37 18.74 13.69
C ALA A 169 30.42 18.25 12.68
N GLU A 170 31.56 17.76 13.16
CA GLU A 170 32.53 17.07 12.31
C GLU A 170 32.34 15.55 12.42
N LYS A 171 32.34 14.86 11.27
CA LYS A 171 32.32 13.38 11.16
C LYS A 171 31.11 12.68 11.82
N PHE A 172 29.92 13.26 11.76
CA PHE A 172 28.69 12.56 12.19
C PHE A 172 28.40 11.36 11.26
N GLN A 173 28.54 10.14 11.78
CA GLN A 173 28.10 8.91 11.12
C GLN A 173 26.85 8.44 11.85
N GLY A 174 25.69 8.62 11.19
CA GLY A 174 24.38 8.24 11.72
C GLY A 174 24.07 6.76 11.60
#